data_AF-A0A495HWV5-F1
#
_entry.id   AF-A0A495HWV5-F1
#
_cell.length_a   1.000
_cell.length_b   1.000
_cell.length_c   1.000
_cell.angle_alpha   90.00
_cell.angle_beta   90.00
_cell.angle_gamma   90.00
#
_symmetry.space_group_name_H-M   'P 1'
#
loop_
_entity.id
_entity.type
_entity.pdbx_description
1 polymer ?
#
loop_
_entity_poly.entity_id
_entity_poly.type
_entity_poly.pdbx_seq_one_letter_code
_entity_poly.pdbx_strand_id
1 'polypeptide(L)'
;MSSWYKLALGNDDEAFEPALRIQQMFMSKFLMCPPGSGRALFSCYDKANDNLWLYFSPAAQDIALRVYAQPCDSPTALDCIGLLAGEGDALGMGESPLLKKAA
;
A
#
# COMPACT_ATOMS: atom_id res chain seq x y z
N MET A 1 14.59 -6.19 -11.23
CA MET A 1 13.53 -6.78 -10.41
C MET A 1 13.13 -5.73 -9.39
N SER A 2 11.98 -5.10 -9.55
CA SER A 2 11.51 -4.06 -8.64
C SER A 2 10.70 -4.75 -7.55
N SER A 3 11.30 -4.95 -6.37
CA SER A 3 10.63 -5.63 -5.26
C SER A 3 9.53 -4.78 -4.66
N TRP A 4 8.47 -5.42 -4.19
CA TRP A 4 7.52 -4.81 -3.25
C TRP A 4 8.18 -4.72 -1.87
N TYR A 5 7.64 -3.88 -1.00
CA TYR A 5 8.11 -3.75 0.37
C TYR A 5 6.94 -3.82 1.34
N LYS A 6 7.16 -4.41 2.52
CA LYS A 6 6.17 -4.46 3.60
C LYS A 6 6.73 -3.98 4.93
N LEU A 7 5.86 -3.41 5.75
CA LEU A 7 6.16 -2.96 7.11
C LEU A 7 5.07 -3.45 8.05
N ALA A 8 5.46 -4.09 9.16
CA ALA A 8 4.56 -4.40 10.25
C ALA A 8 4.40 -3.17 11.16
N LEU A 9 3.17 -2.85 11.53
CA LEU A 9 2.86 -1.72 12.42
C LEU A 9 2.33 -2.13 13.80
N GLY A 10 2.13 -3.42 14.05
CA GLY A 10 1.49 -3.91 15.27
C GLY A 10 -0.03 -3.95 15.16
N ASN A 11 -0.70 -4.06 16.30
CA ASN A 11 -2.16 -4.11 16.40
C ASN A 11 -2.81 -2.73 16.15
N ASP A 12 -4.14 -2.69 16.10
CA ASP A 12 -4.90 -1.46 15.78
C ASP A 12 -4.52 -0.24 16.64
N ASP A 13 -4.30 -0.43 17.94
CA ASP A 13 -3.97 0.66 18.87
C ASP A 13 -2.54 1.20 18.63
N GLU A 14 -1.59 0.31 18.35
CA GLU A 14 -0.19 0.68 18.09
C GLU A 14 0.02 1.21 16.67
N ALA A 15 -0.78 0.72 15.72
CA ALA A 15 -0.55 0.95 14.29
C ALA A 15 -1.16 2.26 13.78
N PHE A 16 -2.16 2.83 14.45
CA PHE A 16 -2.89 4.01 13.97
C PHE A 16 -1.99 5.23 13.71
N GLU A 17 -1.25 5.67 14.72
CA GLU A 17 -0.35 6.84 14.64
C GLU A 17 0.77 6.63 13.60
N PRO A 18 1.52 5.51 13.61
CA PRO A 18 2.49 5.19 12.56
C PRO A 18 1.88 5.15 11.15
N ALA A 19 0.73 4.51 10.97
CA ALA A 19 0.06 4.39 9.68
C ALA A 19 -0.31 5.77 9.12
N LEU A 20 -0.91 6.63 9.95
CA LEU A 20 -1.30 7.99 9.57
C LEU A 20 -0.07 8.81 9.16
N ARG A 21 1.01 8.75 9.94
CA ARG A 21 2.25 9.49 9.64
C ARG A 21 2.90 9.04 8.33
N ILE A 22 2.91 7.73 8.07
CA ILE A 22 3.43 7.15 6.83
C ILE A 22 2.54 7.54 5.64
N GLN A 23 1.22 7.49 5.80
CA GLN A 23 0.27 7.91 4.77
C GLN A 23 0.46 9.39 4.41
N GLN A 24 0.60 10.28 5.39
CA GLN A 24 0.86 11.70 5.14
C GLN A 24 2.19 11.93 4.40
N MET A 25 3.26 11.26 4.82
CA MET A 25 4.55 11.30 4.12
C MET A 25 4.42 10.79 2.68
N PHE A 26 3.68 9.70 2.48
CA PHE A 26 3.40 9.16 1.15
C PHE A 26 2.65 10.15 0.27
N MET A 27 1.54 10.70 0.76
CA MET A 27 0.72 11.66 0.01
C MET A 27 1.50 12.91 -0.39
N SER A 28 2.35 13.42 0.51
CA SER A 28 3.19 14.60 0.22
C SER A 28 4.11 14.39 -0.99
N LYS A 29 4.59 13.16 -1.19
CA LYS A 29 5.42 12.78 -2.35
C LYS A 29 4.57 12.47 -3.57
N PHE A 30 3.49 11.72 -3.38
CA PHE A 30 2.61 11.29 -4.46
C PHE A 30 1.98 12.49 -5.20
N LEU A 31 1.58 13.55 -4.50
CA LEU A 31 1.00 14.76 -5.11
C LEU A 31 1.95 15.49 -6.08
N MET A 32 3.26 15.23 -6.00
CA MET A 32 4.26 15.81 -6.91
C MET A 32 4.59 14.88 -8.10
N CYS A 33 4.02 13.68 -8.14
CA CYS A 33 4.26 12.72 -9.20
C CYS A 33 3.28 12.92 -10.37
N PRO A 34 3.71 12.66 -11.62
CA PRO A 34 2.78 12.60 -12.73
C PRO A 34 1.81 11.42 -12.55
N PRO A 35 0.60 11.50 -13.12
CA PRO A 35 -0.31 10.34 -13.20
C PRO A 35 0.36 9.15 -13.90
N GLY A 36 0.07 7.93 -13.43
CA GLY A 36 0.68 6.70 -13.95
C GLY A 36 2.08 6.45 -13.39
N SER A 37 2.39 7.04 -12.23
CA SER A 37 3.65 6.81 -11.53
C SER A 37 3.78 5.40 -10.98
N GLY A 38 2.67 4.65 -10.89
CA GLY A 38 2.58 3.34 -10.26
C GLY A 38 2.81 3.38 -8.75
N ARG A 39 2.79 4.57 -8.14
CA ARG A 39 3.04 4.75 -6.71
C ARG A 39 1.76 4.49 -5.94
N ALA A 40 1.80 3.47 -5.11
CA ALA A 40 0.73 3.12 -4.20
C ALA A 40 1.22 2.59 -2.85
N LEU A 41 0.38 2.81 -1.86
CA LEU A 41 0.46 2.33 -0.49
C LEU A 41 -0.82 1.57 -0.18
N PHE A 42 -0.67 0.32 0.23
CA PHE A 42 -1.77 -0.55 0.61
C PHE A 42 -1.64 -0.96 2.08
N SER A 43 -2.74 -1.39 2.66
CA SER A 43 -2.78 -2.01 3.98
C SER A 43 -3.46 -3.38 3.90
N CYS A 44 -3.08 -4.29 4.79
CA CYS A 44 -3.86 -5.49 5.09
C CYS A 44 -3.76 -5.76 6.59
N TYR A 45 -4.92 -5.97 7.22
CA TYR A 45 -4.99 -6.40 8.60
C TYR A 45 -4.96 -7.93 8.69
N ASP A 46 -3.89 -8.47 9.26
CA ASP A 46 -3.76 -9.89 9.54
C ASP A 46 -4.37 -10.21 10.90
N LYS A 47 -5.61 -10.71 10.89
CA LYS A 47 -6.35 -11.09 12.11
C LYS A 47 -5.71 -12.25 12.87
N ALA A 48 -4.93 -13.12 12.20
CA ALA A 48 -4.35 -14.28 12.85
C ALA A 48 -3.16 -13.89 13.74
N ASN A 49 -2.41 -12.86 13.34
CA ASN A 49 -1.25 -12.34 14.06
C ASN A 49 -1.52 -10.99 14.75
N ASP A 50 -2.75 -10.51 14.69
CA ASP A 50 -3.18 -9.21 15.24
C ASP A 50 -2.27 -8.06 14.79
N ASN A 51 -1.99 -7.98 13.49
CA ASN A 51 -1.00 -7.06 12.95
C ASN A 51 -1.45 -6.38 11.66
N LEU A 52 -1.36 -5.05 11.63
CA LEU A 52 -1.51 -4.25 10.43
C LEU A 52 -0.21 -4.27 9.62
N TRP A 53 -0.31 -4.70 8.38
CA TRP A 53 0.77 -4.64 7.40
C TRP A 53 0.54 -3.50 6.43
N LEU A 54 1.56 -2.69 6.19
CA LEU A 54 1.61 -1.78 5.05
C LEU A 54 2.42 -2.39 3.91
N TYR A 55 1.97 -2.20 2.68
CA TYR A 55 2.64 -2.64 1.47
C TYR A 55 2.89 -1.47 0.54
N PHE A 56 4.14 -1.32 0.09
CA PHE A 56 4.58 -0.28 -0.81
C PHE A 56 4.82 -0.88 -2.19
N SER A 57 4.17 -0.30 -3.19
CA SER A 57 4.50 -0.57 -4.60
C SER A 57 5.99 -0.35 -4.87
N PRO A 58 6.57 -1.01 -5.89
CA PRO A 58 7.98 -0.82 -6.22
C PRO A 58 8.35 0.63 -6.56
N ALA A 59 7.40 1.39 -7.12
CA ALA A 59 7.59 2.80 -7.43
C ALA A 59 7.70 3.69 -6.17
N ALA A 60 7.25 3.21 -5.00
CA ALA A 60 7.32 3.90 -3.71
C ALA A 60 8.49 3.46 -2.82
N GLN A 61 9.51 2.82 -3.42
CA GLN A 61 10.69 2.31 -2.72
C GLN A 61 11.39 3.36 -1.84
N ASP A 62 11.47 4.62 -2.30
CA ASP A 62 12.12 5.71 -1.57
C ASP A 62 11.51 5.93 -0.18
N ILE A 63 10.19 5.76 -0.07
CA ILE A 63 9.45 5.89 1.19
C ILE A 63 9.59 4.62 2.01
N ALA A 64 9.46 3.45 1.36
CA ALA A 64 9.60 2.15 1.99
C ALA A 64 10.94 2.01 2.72
N LEU A 65 12.05 2.39 2.07
CA LEU A 65 13.38 2.35 2.66
C LEU A 65 13.52 3.34 3.82
N ARG A 66 12.89 4.51 3.74
CA ARG A 66 12.93 5.52 4.81
C ARG A 66 12.25 5.05 6.10
N VAL A 67 11.29 4.14 5.99
CA VAL A 67 10.57 3.55 7.12
C VAL A 67 11.05 2.14 7.46
N TYR A 68 12.21 1.73 6.91
CA TYR A 68 12.81 0.41 7.14
C TYR A 68 11.90 -0.78 6.77
N ALA A 69 11.00 -0.58 5.80
CA ALA A 69 10.19 -1.66 5.24
C ALA A 69 11.10 -2.71 4.58
N GLN A 70 10.71 -3.97 4.71
CA GLN A 70 11.48 -5.09 4.20
C GLN A 70 10.99 -5.50 2.80
N PRO A 71 11.88 -5.93 1.89
CA PRO A 71 11.46 -6.50 0.61
C PRO A 71 10.48 -7.67 0.80
N CYS A 72 9.50 -7.77 -0.08
CA CYS A 72 8.54 -8.88 -0.09
C CYS A 72 8.04 -9.19 -1.51
N ASP A 73 7.29 -10.28 -1.62
CA ASP A 73 6.52 -10.60 -2.81
C ASP A 73 5.34 -9.64 -2.98
N SER A 74 4.77 -9.65 -4.20
CA SER A 74 3.57 -8.87 -4.50
C SER A 74 2.40 -9.29 -3.60
N PRO A 75 1.67 -8.36 -2.98
CA PRO A 75 0.57 -8.68 -2.09
C PRO A 75 -0.76 -8.94 -2.84
N THR A 76 -0.71 -9.13 -4.16
CA THR A 76 -1.89 -9.40 -5.02
C THR A 76 -2.65 -10.67 -4.65
N ALA A 77 -2.00 -11.63 -3.98
CA ALA A 77 -2.64 -12.86 -3.51
C ALA A 77 -3.36 -12.70 -2.17
N LEU A 78 -3.32 -11.52 -1.53
CA LEU A 78 -3.94 -11.29 -0.23
C LEU A 78 -5.39 -10.81 -0.39
N ASP A 79 -6.34 -11.51 0.24
CA ASP A 79 -7.77 -11.15 0.21
C ASP A 79 -8.09 -9.90 1.06
N CYS A 80 -7.21 -9.55 2.00
CA CYS A 80 -7.37 -8.46 2.96
C CYS A 80 -6.79 -7.11 2.47
N ILE A 81 -6.26 -7.06 1.25
CA ILE A 81 -5.54 -5.86 0.79
C ILE A 81 -6.50 -4.72 0.42
N GLY A 82 -6.25 -3.54 0.97
CA GLY A 82 -6.96 -2.30 0.68
C GLY A 82 -6.00 -1.19 0.28
N LEU A 83 -6.44 -0.33 -0.65
CA LEU A 83 -5.68 0.86 -1.02
C LEU A 83 -5.77 1.91 0.09
N LEU A 84 -4.62 2.35 0.60
CA LEU A 84 -4.53 3.42 1.58
C LEU A 84 -4.27 4.78 0.92
N ALA A 85 -3.38 4.82 -0.08
CA ALA A 85 -3.08 6.02 -0.86
C ALA A 85 -2.42 5.69 -2.21
N GLY A 86 -2.59 6.57 -3.21
CA GLY A 86 -1.93 6.47 -4.51
C GLY A 86 -2.75 5.76 -5.58
N GLU A 87 -2.06 5.12 -6.52
CA GLU A 87 -2.63 4.53 -7.75
C GLU A 87 -2.97 3.04 -7.54
N GLY A 88 -4.25 2.70 -7.36
CA GLY A 88 -4.69 1.33 -7.04
C GLY A 88 -4.38 0.28 -8.11
N ASP A 89 -4.26 0.69 -9.37
CA ASP A 89 -3.84 -0.13 -10.51
C ASP A 89 -2.38 -0.60 -10.40
N ALA A 90 -1.58 -0.03 -9.49
CA ALA A 90 -0.23 -0.52 -9.18
C ALA A 90 -0.20 -1.98 -8.70
N LEU A 91 -1.31 -2.51 -8.16
CA LEU A 91 -1.43 -3.94 -7.85
C LEU A 91 -1.54 -4.82 -9.11
N GLY A 92 -1.82 -4.25 -10.29
CA GLY A 92 -2.09 -5.04 -11.48
C GLY A 92 -3.39 -5.85 -11.40
N MET A 93 -4.22 -5.61 -10.36
CA MET A 93 -5.62 -6.02 -10.38
C MET A 93 -6.30 -5.13 -11.41
N GLY A 94 -6.39 -5.61 -12.65
CA GLY A 94 -7.20 -4.97 -13.68
C GLY A 94 -8.60 -4.70 -13.12
N GLU A 95 -9.14 -3.54 -13.50
CA GLU A 95 -10.52 -3.09 -13.24
C GLU A 95 -11.42 -4.16 -12.60
N SER A 96 -11.73 -4.03 -11.31
CA SER A 96 -12.90 -4.72 -10.76
C SER A 96 -14.10 -4.43 -11.68
N PRO A 97 -14.75 -5.43 -12.30
CA PRO A 97 -15.76 -5.21 -13.34
C PRO A 97 -17.10 -4.64 -12.81
N LEU A 98 -17.13 -4.00 -11.63
CA LEU A 98 -18.36 -3.58 -10.96
C LEU A 98 -18.87 -2.18 -11.34
N LEU A 99 -18.30 -1.52 -12.36
CA LEU A 99 -18.83 -0.27 -12.91
C LEU A 99 -19.11 -0.35 -14.42
N LYS A 100 -19.78 -1.41 -14.85
CA LYS A 100 -20.56 -1.41 -16.11
C LYS A 100 -21.94 -2.00 -15.86
N LYS A 101 -22.86 -1.15 -15.38
CA LYS A 101 -24.27 -1.08 -15.80
C LYS A 101 -25.08 -0.22 -14.83
N ALA A 102 -25.41 0.98 -15.28
CA ALA A 102 -26.80 1.43 -15.39
C ALA A 102 -26.79 2.61 -16.37
N ALA A 103 -27.11 2.29 -17.62
CA ALA A 103 -27.63 3.24 -18.59
C ALA A 103 -29.13 3.42 -18.34
#